data_AF-A0A524HY53-F1
#
_entry.id   AF-A0A524HY53-F1
#
_cell.length_a   1.000
_cell.length_b   1.000
_cell.length_c   1.000
_cell.angle_alpha   90.00
_cell.angle_beta   90.00
_cell.angle_gamma   90.00
#
_symmetry.space_group_name_H-M   'P 1'
#
loop_
_entity.id
_entity.type
_entity.pdbx_description
1 polymer ?
#
loop_
_entity_poly.entity_id
_entity_poly.type
_entity_poly.pdbx_seq_one_letter_code
_entity_poly.pdbx_strand_id
1 'polypeptide(L)'
;MRKNSKTAAVLGLLLVVLIAGQAFAQDRVVGKALYDKLRREARTLVKMEGQPRLDWTPDGKASYINEDGTFKRVDILTGAKTPLFDDAKLLAAVNAMTGRQEAKLFFSRFQFLDEGRKIQFSAFNKVFVYDLSSSKLVFYEPERAIVGVRGRAYGDSLSPDLKYRAFTRDYNLYVKDMDGKETALTTDGTEDLRNAFPDWVYPEELGQYQAFWWSPDSKRIAFMQFDEKPVTKYPIVHDVQPIPRFELLGYPKPGGNNPIVRLFVADVATKKLVRLETGDDLDVYLYRGQWTN
;
A
#
# COMPACT_ATOMS: atom_id res chain seq x y z
N MET A 1 -65.42 53.06 -20.61
CA MET A 1 -64.65 52.05 -19.83
C MET A 1 -63.36 51.69 -20.59
N ARG A 2 -62.27 52.42 -20.35
CA ARG A 2 -60.92 52.07 -20.83
C ARG A 2 -60.17 51.48 -19.63
N LYS A 3 -60.00 50.16 -19.59
CA LYS A 3 -59.11 49.50 -18.61
C LYS A 3 -57.75 49.26 -19.27
N ASN A 4 -56.72 49.63 -18.53
CA ASN A 4 -55.33 49.82 -18.95
C ASN A 4 -54.68 48.56 -19.55
N SER A 5 -54.32 48.62 -20.83
CA SER A 5 -53.46 47.63 -21.51
C SER A 5 -51.96 47.82 -21.20
N LYS A 6 -51.59 48.86 -20.44
CA LYS A 6 -50.19 49.17 -20.11
C LYS A 6 -49.62 48.33 -18.95
N THR A 7 -50.45 47.80 -18.06
CA THR A 7 -49.99 47.00 -16.90
C THR A 7 -49.64 45.56 -17.26
N ALA A 8 -50.31 44.96 -18.25
CA ALA A 8 -50.01 43.59 -18.70
C ALA A 8 -48.68 43.50 -19.47
N ALA A 9 -48.34 44.52 -20.26
CA ALA A 9 -47.08 44.57 -21.00
C ALA A 9 -45.86 44.74 -20.08
N VAL A 10 -46.00 45.51 -18.99
CA VAL A 10 -44.92 45.73 -18.01
C VAL A 10 -44.66 44.48 -17.15
N LEU A 11 -45.72 43.75 -16.75
CA LEU A 11 -45.54 42.48 -16.04
C LEU A 11 -44.95 41.37 -16.93
N GLY A 12 -45.33 41.31 -18.21
CA GLY A 12 -44.75 40.36 -19.16
C GLY A 12 -43.26 40.61 -19.42
N LEU A 13 -42.84 41.88 -19.54
CA LEU A 13 -41.42 42.22 -19.74
C LEU A 13 -40.57 41.95 -18.50
N LEU A 14 -41.12 42.21 -17.29
CA LEU A 14 -40.44 41.88 -16.03
C LEU A 14 -40.28 40.37 -15.83
N LEU A 15 -41.26 39.56 -16.25
CA LEU A 15 -41.18 38.09 -16.16
C LEU A 15 -40.14 37.51 -17.13
N VAL A 16 -40.00 38.07 -18.34
CA VAL A 16 -38.98 37.62 -19.31
C VAL A 16 -37.57 38.02 -18.87
N VAL A 17 -37.40 39.19 -18.24
CA VAL A 17 -36.10 39.61 -17.67
C VAL A 17 -35.74 38.79 -16.42
N LEU A 18 -36.72 38.39 -15.61
CA LEU A 18 -36.50 37.49 -14.46
C LEU A 18 -36.16 36.05 -14.86
N ILE A 19 -36.68 35.55 -15.99
CA ILE A 19 -36.34 34.22 -16.50
C ILE A 19 -35.02 34.23 -17.28
N ALA A 20 -34.67 35.33 -17.96
CA ALA A 20 -33.38 35.46 -18.67
C ALA A 20 -32.18 35.67 -17.72
N GLY A 21 -32.41 36.20 -16.51
CA GLY A 21 -31.37 36.47 -15.52
C GLY A 21 -30.83 35.25 -14.76
N GLN A 22 -31.39 34.06 -14.96
CA GLN A 22 -30.95 32.83 -14.27
C GLN A 22 -30.21 31.82 -15.14
N ALA A 23 -29.94 32.13 -16.41
CA ALA A 23 -28.90 31.42 -17.16
C ALA A 23 -27.53 31.89 -16.68
N PHE A 24 -27.20 31.60 -15.42
CA PHE A 24 -25.81 31.60 -14.98
C PHE A 24 -25.05 30.71 -15.96
N ALA A 25 -24.14 31.31 -16.72
CA ALA A 25 -23.09 30.57 -17.37
C ALA A 25 -22.40 29.77 -16.26
N GLN A 26 -22.70 28.46 -16.16
CA GLN A 26 -21.81 27.57 -15.43
C GLN A 26 -20.50 27.63 -16.22
N ASP A 27 -19.54 28.40 -15.71
CA ASP A 27 -18.19 28.40 -16.24
C ASP A 27 -17.77 26.95 -16.40
N ARG A 28 -17.52 26.54 -17.65
CA ARG A 28 -17.06 25.20 -17.94
C ARG A 28 -15.71 25.03 -17.24
N VAL A 29 -15.70 24.29 -16.14
CA VAL A 29 -14.46 23.92 -15.46
C VAL A 29 -13.69 23.03 -16.43
N VAL A 30 -12.54 23.51 -16.92
CA VAL A 30 -11.69 22.82 -17.91
C VAL A 30 -10.23 22.76 -17.43
N GLY A 31 -9.40 21.95 -18.10
CA GLY A 31 -7.97 21.86 -17.83
C GLY A 31 -7.64 21.41 -16.40
N LYS A 32 -6.64 22.05 -15.78
CA LYS A 32 -6.17 21.70 -14.42
C LYS A 32 -7.28 21.83 -13.36
N ALA A 33 -8.14 22.85 -13.47
CA ALA A 33 -9.24 23.03 -12.53
C ALA A 33 -10.24 21.87 -12.58
N LEU A 34 -10.50 21.33 -13.79
CA LEU A 34 -11.33 20.14 -13.96
C LEU A 34 -10.63 18.91 -13.42
N TYR A 35 -9.34 18.74 -13.71
CA TYR A 35 -8.54 17.64 -13.19
C TYR A 35 -8.50 17.62 -11.66
N ASP A 36 -8.29 18.78 -11.01
CA ASP A 36 -8.27 18.91 -9.56
C ASP A 36 -9.66 18.65 -8.95
N LYS A 37 -10.72 19.13 -9.62
CA LYS A 37 -12.12 18.86 -9.23
C LYS A 37 -12.43 17.37 -9.32
N LEU A 38 -12.16 16.73 -10.45
CA LEU A 38 -12.31 15.28 -10.64
C LEU A 38 -11.44 14.51 -9.64
N ARG A 39 -10.21 14.94 -9.36
CA ARG A 39 -9.38 14.26 -8.36
C ARG A 39 -9.97 14.29 -6.95
N ARG A 40 -10.65 15.39 -6.58
CA ARG A 40 -11.35 15.51 -5.29
C ARG A 40 -12.70 14.78 -5.27
N GLU A 41 -13.44 14.85 -6.36
CA GLU A 41 -14.86 14.46 -6.43
C GLU A 41 -15.10 13.16 -7.20
N ALA A 42 -14.11 12.57 -7.90
CA ALA A 42 -14.33 11.36 -8.72
C ALA A 42 -14.88 10.19 -7.89
N ARG A 43 -14.56 10.13 -6.61
CA ARG A 43 -15.07 9.12 -5.68
C ARG A 43 -16.55 9.31 -5.34
N THR A 44 -17.12 10.49 -5.56
CA THR A 44 -18.56 10.77 -5.36
C THR A 44 -19.34 10.76 -6.67
N LEU A 45 -18.66 10.86 -7.82
CA LEU A 45 -19.27 10.79 -9.16
C LEU A 45 -19.74 9.38 -9.53
N VAL A 46 -19.11 8.34 -8.97
CA VAL A 46 -19.52 6.95 -9.15
C VAL A 46 -19.98 6.41 -7.80
N LYS A 47 -21.30 6.27 -7.62
CA LYS A 47 -21.86 5.46 -6.54
C LYS A 47 -21.79 4.01 -6.97
N MET A 48 -20.75 3.30 -6.53
CA MET A 48 -20.73 1.85 -6.61
C MET A 48 -21.83 1.33 -5.66
N GLU A 49 -22.88 0.72 -6.21
CA GLU A 49 -23.83 -0.05 -5.41
C GLU A 49 -23.20 -1.42 -5.09
N GLY A 50 -23.13 -1.77 -3.80
CA GLY A 50 -22.49 -2.99 -3.30
C GLY A 50 -21.18 -2.74 -2.56
N GLN A 51 -20.79 -3.69 -1.69
CA GLN A 51 -19.47 -3.67 -1.09
C GLN A 51 -18.48 -4.36 -2.04
N PRO A 52 -17.47 -3.65 -2.57
CA PRO A 52 -16.56 -4.21 -3.57
C PRO A 52 -15.63 -5.30 -3.01
N ARG A 53 -15.64 -5.52 -1.69
CA ARG A 53 -14.79 -6.50 -1.02
C ARG A 53 -15.45 -6.98 0.28
N LEU A 54 -15.56 -8.30 0.44
CA LEU A 54 -15.92 -8.92 1.70
C LEU A 54 -14.62 -9.26 2.44
N ASP A 55 -14.30 -8.48 3.48
CA ASP A 55 -13.13 -8.74 4.30
C ASP A 55 -13.52 -9.56 5.53
N TRP A 56 -12.78 -10.63 5.80
CA TRP A 56 -13.10 -11.61 6.85
C TRP A 56 -12.25 -11.39 8.09
N THR A 57 -12.84 -11.61 9.27
CA THR A 57 -12.04 -11.75 10.49
C THR A 57 -11.21 -13.03 10.46
N PRO A 58 -10.06 -13.09 11.16
CA PRO A 58 -9.14 -14.23 11.05
C PRO A 58 -9.73 -15.58 11.45
N ASP A 59 -10.74 -15.57 12.33
CA ASP A 59 -11.51 -16.75 12.73
C ASP A 59 -12.51 -17.24 11.67
N GLY A 60 -12.71 -16.50 10.58
CA GLY A 60 -13.68 -16.78 9.51
C GLY A 60 -15.14 -16.63 9.94
N LYS A 61 -15.43 -16.11 11.14
CA LYS A 61 -16.80 -16.11 11.71
C LYS A 61 -17.61 -14.86 11.38
N ALA A 62 -16.98 -13.80 10.89
CA ALA A 62 -17.68 -12.60 10.47
C ALA A 62 -16.91 -11.85 9.39
N SER A 63 -17.61 -10.92 8.73
CA SER A 63 -16.95 -9.92 7.92
C SER A 63 -16.74 -8.62 8.71
N TYR A 64 -15.99 -7.69 8.13
CA TYR A 64 -15.88 -6.34 8.66
C TYR A 64 -15.85 -5.29 7.56
N ILE A 65 -16.25 -4.08 7.93
CA ILE A 65 -16.44 -2.96 7.01
C ILE A 65 -15.93 -1.67 7.65
N ASN A 66 -15.47 -0.71 6.85
CA ASN A 66 -15.19 0.64 7.32
C ASN A 66 -16.38 1.55 6.98
N GLU A 67 -17.01 2.10 8.01
CA GLU A 67 -18.10 3.08 7.89
C GLU A 67 -17.71 4.35 8.63
N ASP A 68 -17.62 5.46 7.88
CA ASP A 68 -17.34 6.81 8.38
C ASP A 68 -16.08 6.93 9.26
N GLY A 69 -15.05 6.15 8.94
CA GLY A 69 -13.78 6.15 9.67
C GLY A 69 -13.81 5.31 10.95
N THR A 70 -14.78 4.41 11.08
CA THR A 70 -14.83 3.40 12.15
C THR A 70 -14.96 2.01 11.53
N PHE A 71 -14.35 1.00 12.15
CA PHE A 71 -14.48 -0.37 11.66
C PHE A 71 -15.59 -1.09 12.41
N LYS A 72 -16.49 -1.73 11.67
CA LYS A 72 -17.59 -2.52 12.20
C LYS A 72 -17.42 -3.98 11.83
N ARG A 73 -17.53 -4.88 12.81
CA ARG A 73 -17.74 -6.30 12.60
C ARG A 73 -19.20 -6.51 12.18
N VAL A 74 -19.41 -7.34 11.16
CA VAL A 74 -20.73 -7.63 10.58
C VAL A 74 -21.01 -9.11 10.69
N ASP A 75 -22.06 -9.47 11.43
CA ASP A 75 -22.57 -10.83 11.43
C ASP A 75 -23.12 -11.18 10.04
N ILE A 76 -22.62 -12.26 9.44
CA ILE A 76 -22.92 -12.59 8.04
C ILE A 76 -24.33 -13.14 7.82
N LEU A 77 -25.00 -13.62 8.87
CA LEU A 77 -26.33 -14.22 8.75
C LEU A 77 -27.42 -13.16 8.98
N THR A 78 -27.20 -12.25 9.92
CA THR A 78 -28.18 -11.27 10.37
C THR A 78 -27.90 -9.86 9.85
N GLY A 79 -26.68 -9.59 9.39
CA GLY A 79 -26.23 -8.24 9.03
C GLY A 79 -26.01 -7.31 10.25
N ALA A 80 -26.14 -7.84 11.47
CA ALA A 80 -25.96 -7.06 12.69
C ALA A 80 -24.52 -6.53 12.79
N LYS A 81 -24.38 -5.24 13.13
CA LYS A 81 -23.09 -4.55 13.19
C LYS A 81 -22.68 -4.28 14.63
N THR A 82 -21.42 -4.56 14.95
CA THR A 82 -20.78 -4.24 16.23
C THR A 82 -19.44 -3.55 15.99
N PRO A 83 -18.87 -2.80 16.95
CA PRO A 83 -17.52 -2.27 16.81
C PRO A 83 -16.51 -3.40 16.56
N LEU A 84 -15.62 -3.23 15.58
CA LEU A 84 -14.55 -4.21 15.34
C LEU A 84 -13.44 -4.08 16.40
N PHE A 85 -13.18 -2.86 16.85
CA PHE A 85 -12.18 -2.52 17.86
C PHE A 85 -12.78 -1.60 18.92
N ASP A 86 -12.05 -1.44 20.02
CA ASP A 86 -12.25 -0.32 20.94
C ASP A 86 -11.53 0.92 20.39
N ASP A 87 -12.20 1.65 19.50
CA ASP A 87 -11.65 2.82 18.81
C ASP A 87 -11.14 3.89 19.80
N ALA A 88 -11.81 4.04 20.95
CA ALA A 88 -11.43 5.01 21.98
C ALA A 88 -10.08 4.65 22.61
N LYS A 89 -9.87 3.37 22.97
CA LYS A 89 -8.57 2.91 23.48
C LYS A 89 -7.45 3.01 22.45
N LEU A 90 -7.75 2.68 21.18
CA LEU A 90 -6.77 2.77 20.10
C LEU A 90 -6.34 4.24 19.87
N LEU A 91 -7.32 5.16 19.79
CA LEU A 91 -7.04 6.59 19.64
C LEU A 91 -6.27 7.14 20.85
N ALA A 92 -6.66 6.77 22.06
CA ALA A 92 -5.95 7.17 23.27
C ALA A 92 -4.47 6.70 23.25
N ALA A 93 -4.22 5.45 22.87
CA ALA A 93 -2.87 4.90 22.77
C ALA A 93 -2.02 5.64 21.72
N VAL A 94 -2.58 5.92 20.54
CA VAL A 94 -1.87 6.64 19.48
C VAL A 94 -1.61 8.09 19.86
N ASN A 95 -2.62 8.79 20.37
CA ASN A 95 -2.51 10.19 20.78
C ASN A 95 -1.48 10.35 21.90
N ALA A 96 -1.49 9.47 22.90
CA ALA A 96 -0.49 9.46 23.97
C ALA A 96 0.93 9.20 23.42
N MET A 97 1.08 8.26 22.49
CA MET A 97 2.40 7.90 21.93
C MET A 97 2.96 8.94 20.95
N THR A 98 2.10 9.67 20.24
CA THR A 98 2.51 10.58 19.16
C THR A 98 2.35 12.06 19.49
N GLY A 99 1.72 12.40 20.62
CA GLY A 99 1.37 13.77 20.99
C GLY A 99 0.24 14.37 20.15
N ARG A 100 -0.45 13.55 19.35
CA ARG A 100 -1.56 13.99 18.49
C ARG A 100 -2.89 14.03 19.25
N GLN A 101 -3.90 14.60 18.60
CA GLN A 101 -5.27 14.72 19.12
C GLN A 101 -6.29 14.25 18.09
N GLU A 102 -6.10 13.03 17.58
CA GLU A 102 -7.01 12.44 16.61
C GLU A 102 -8.33 12.06 17.29
N ALA A 103 -9.45 12.53 16.73
CA ALA A 103 -10.80 12.28 17.25
C ALA A 103 -11.51 11.09 16.56
N LYS A 104 -10.93 10.58 15.47
CA LYS A 104 -11.43 9.44 14.67
C LYS A 104 -10.25 8.62 14.17
N LEU A 105 -10.48 7.36 13.81
CA LEU A 105 -9.43 6.55 13.20
C LEU A 105 -8.98 7.22 11.89
N PHE A 106 -7.67 7.38 11.77
CA PHE A 106 -6.99 8.10 10.70
C PHE A 106 -6.43 7.15 9.63
N PHE A 107 -6.87 5.89 9.63
CA PHE A 107 -6.49 4.87 8.67
C PHE A 107 -7.73 4.14 8.14
N SER A 108 -7.69 3.75 6.87
CA SER A 108 -8.77 3.00 6.20
C SER A 108 -8.38 1.57 5.86
N ARG A 109 -7.10 1.21 6.05
CA ARG A 109 -6.55 -0.13 5.79
C ARG A 109 -5.72 -0.56 6.98
N PHE A 110 -5.86 -1.83 7.34
CA PHE A 110 -5.06 -2.50 8.35
C PHE A 110 -4.91 -3.97 7.96
N GLN A 111 -4.03 -4.68 8.67
CA GLN A 111 -3.87 -6.13 8.56
C GLN A 111 -3.98 -6.74 9.95
N PHE A 112 -4.65 -7.87 10.08
CA PHE A 112 -4.57 -8.68 11.29
C PHE A 112 -3.22 -9.38 11.34
N LEU A 113 -2.62 -9.41 12.53
CA LEU A 113 -1.43 -10.18 12.85
C LEU A 113 -1.77 -11.13 14.00
N ASP A 114 -0.95 -12.16 14.16
CA ASP A 114 -1.00 -13.04 15.34
C ASP A 114 -2.42 -13.60 15.58
N GLU A 115 -2.99 -14.21 14.53
CA GLU A 115 -4.34 -14.79 14.50
C GLU A 115 -5.47 -13.81 14.89
N GLY A 116 -5.24 -12.51 14.68
CA GLY A 116 -6.21 -11.47 14.98
C GLY A 116 -6.08 -10.87 16.37
N ARG A 117 -5.07 -11.25 17.15
CA ARG A 117 -4.77 -10.60 18.44
C ARG A 117 -4.20 -9.19 18.28
N LYS A 118 -3.60 -8.91 17.12
CA LYS A 118 -2.96 -7.63 16.82
C LYS A 118 -3.41 -7.09 15.48
N ILE A 119 -3.30 -5.77 15.31
CA ILE A 119 -3.48 -5.11 14.01
C ILE A 119 -2.26 -4.30 13.63
N GLN A 120 -1.95 -4.26 12.35
CA GLN A 120 -0.95 -3.40 11.75
C GLN A 120 -1.61 -2.39 10.81
N PHE A 121 -1.27 -1.11 10.96
CA PHE A 121 -1.76 -0.05 10.07
C PHE A 121 -0.69 1.02 9.85
N SER A 122 -0.78 1.72 8.72
CA SER A 122 0.16 2.79 8.38
C SER A 122 -0.51 4.15 8.52
N ALA A 123 0.17 5.07 9.20
CA ALA A 123 -0.26 6.44 9.38
C ALA A 123 0.93 7.33 9.73
N PHE A 124 0.86 8.62 9.41
CA PHE A 124 1.87 9.60 9.83
C PHE A 124 3.32 9.21 9.46
N ASN A 125 3.52 8.58 8.30
CA ASN A 125 4.81 8.02 7.84
C ASN A 125 5.41 6.96 8.79
N LYS A 126 4.56 6.31 9.59
CA LYS A 126 4.92 5.22 10.50
C LYS A 126 4.04 4.01 10.22
N VAL A 127 4.51 2.85 10.62
CA VAL A 127 3.71 1.63 10.72
C VAL A 127 3.51 1.35 12.21
N PHE A 128 2.25 1.22 12.61
CA PHE A 128 1.84 0.91 13.97
C PHE A 128 1.46 -0.55 14.08
N VAL A 129 1.81 -1.18 15.19
CA VAL A 129 1.28 -2.49 15.61
C VAL A 129 0.61 -2.31 16.96
N TYR A 130 -0.69 -2.62 17.00
CA TYR A 130 -1.51 -2.50 18.19
C TYR A 130 -2.02 -3.87 18.63
N ASP A 131 -1.80 -4.18 19.90
CA ASP A 131 -2.35 -5.36 20.55
C ASP A 131 -3.77 -5.07 21.03
N LEU A 132 -4.75 -5.79 20.46
CA LEU A 132 -6.16 -5.59 20.77
C LEU A 132 -6.54 -6.05 22.19
N SER A 133 -5.74 -6.94 22.78
CA SER A 133 -5.99 -7.51 24.11
C SER A 133 -5.37 -6.69 25.23
N SER A 134 -4.12 -6.25 25.04
CA SER A 134 -3.37 -5.54 26.07
C SER A 134 -3.35 -4.02 25.87
N SER A 135 -3.91 -3.52 24.76
CA SER A 135 -3.83 -2.13 24.33
C SER A 135 -2.41 -1.59 24.15
N LYS A 136 -1.41 -2.48 24.01
CA LYS A 136 -0.02 -2.09 23.78
C LYS A 136 0.14 -1.65 22.33
N LEU A 137 0.68 -0.44 22.14
CA LEU A 137 1.02 0.10 20.84
C LEU A 137 2.55 0.12 20.69
N VAL A 138 3.05 -0.26 19.53
CA VAL A 138 4.41 0.04 19.09
C VAL A 138 4.36 0.63 17.69
N PHE A 139 5.40 1.35 17.28
CA PHE A 139 5.55 1.78 15.90
C PHE A 139 6.97 1.62 15.42
N TYR A 140 7.13 1.59 14.11
CA TYR A 140 8.42 1.77 13.46
C TYR A 140 8.27 2.70 12.25
N GLU A 141 9.38 3.33 11.88
CA GLU A 141 9.47 4.08 10.63
C GLU A 141 9.88 3.11 9.52
N PRO A 142 9.04 2.90 8.49
CA PRO A 142 9.42 2.04 7.38
C PRO A 142 10.67 2.59 6.70
N GLU A 143 11.45 1.70 6.10
CA GLU A 143 12.71 2.08 5.47
C GLU A 143 12.34 2.91 4.26
N ARG A 144 13.18 3.89 3.92
CA ARG A 144 13.05 4.52 2.60
C ARG A 144 13.44 3.47 1.57
N ALA A 145 12.44 2.70 1.13
CA ALA A 145 12.63 1.70 0.11
C ALA A 145 13.25 2.36 -1.13
N ILE A 146 14.11 1.60 -1.82
CA ILE A 146 14.38 1.86 -3.22
C ILE A 146 13.02 1.92 -3.90
N VAL A 147 12.73 3.03 -4.56
CA VAL A 147 11.44 3.26 -5.21
C VAL A 147 11.25 2.14 -6.22
N GLY A 148 10.38 1.18 -5.91
CA GLY A 148 10.11 0.05 -6.77
C GLY A 148 9.26 0.44 -7.97
N VAL A 149 8.91 -0.55 -8.79
CA VAL A 149 8.00 -0.38 -9.93
C VAL A 149 6.74 0.40 -9.51
N ARG A 150 6.41 1.47 -10.26
CA ARG A 150 5.28 2.38 -10.00
C ARG A 150 5.32 3.11 -8.64
N GLY A 151 6.49 3.28 -8.04
CA GLY A 151 6.60 4.01 -6.78
C GLY A 151 6.12 3.23 -5.55
N ARG A 152 5.99 1.90 -5.68
CA ARG A 152 5.63 1.03 -4.56
C ARG A 152 6.86 0.75 -3.70
N ALA A 153 6.67 0.72 -2.39
CA ALA A 153 7.69 0.25 -1.46
C ALA A 153 7.69 -1.29 -1.46
N TYR A 154 8.87 -1.88 -1.59
CA TYR A 154 9.09 -3.32 -1.48
C TYR A 154 10.03 -3.63 -0.34
N GLY A 155 9.93 -4.86 0.16
CA GLY A 155 10.90 -5.42 1.06
C GLY A 155 10.96 -4.69 2.41
N ASP A 156 9.85 -4.66 3.14
CA ASP A 156 9.79 -4.25 4.53
C ASP A 156 8.72 -5.08 5.25
N SER A 157 9.12 -5.85 6.26
CA SER A 157 8.21 -6.77 6.94
C SER A 157 8.68 -7.10 8.35
N LEU A 158 7.75 -7.14 9.29
CA LEU A 158 7.99 -7.62 10.65
C LEU A 158 8.11 -9.15 10.70
N SER A 159 8.97 -9.61 11.59
CA SER A 159 9.03 -11.02 12.00
C SER A 159 7.74 -11.45 12.71
N PRO A 160 7.35 -12.74 12.66
CA PRO A 160 6.14 -13.25 13.31
C PRO A 160 6.03 -12.95 14.80
N ASP A 161 7.15 -13.03 15.53
CA ASP A 161 7.22 -12.69 16.96
C ASP A 161 7.37 -11.18 17.25
N LEU A 162 7.40 -10.36 16.19
CA LEU A 162 7.44 -8.89 16.22
C LEU A 162 8.67 -8.29 16.93
N LYS A 163 9.74 -9.07 17.11
CA LYS A 163 10.99 -8.58 17.72
C LYS A 163 11.97 -8.00 16.72
N TYR A 164 11.81 -8.40 15.46
CA TYR A 164 12.65 -7.99 14.36
C TYR A 164 11.83 -7.44 13.22
N ARG A 165 12.48 -6.59 12.44
CA ARG A 165 12.03 -6.08 11.17
C ARG A 165 13.07 -6.37 10.12
N ALA A 166 12.67 -6.95 9.00
CA ALA A 166 13.52 -7.12 7.84
C ALA A 166 13.17 -6.09 6.79
N PHE A 167 14.18 -5.56 6.12
CA PHE A 167 13.98 -4.63 5.02
C PHE A 167 15.12 -4.66 4.01
N THR A 168 14.87 -4.12 2.83
CA THR A 168 15.88 -4.00 1.78
C THR A 168 16.36 -2.56 1.65
N ARG A 169 17.69 -2.38 1.66
CA ARG A 169 18.36 -1.10 1.40
C ARG A 169 19.56 -1.33 0.51
N ASP A 170 19.74 -0.50 -0.52
CA ASP A 170 20.83 -0.64 -1.50
C ASP A 170 20.99 -2.09 -2.00
N TYR A 171 19.86 -2.72 -2.36
CA TYR A 171 19.78 -4.09 -2.88
C TYR A 171 20.33 -5.18 -1.95
N ASN A 172 20.43 -4.86 -0.65
CA ASN A 172 20.85 -5.76 0.40
C ASN A 172 19.76 -5.97 1.45
N LEU A 173 19.69 -7.19 2.01
CA LEU A 173 18.76 -7.55 3.08
C LEU A 173 19.35 -7.17 4.44
N TYR A 174 18.57 -6.41 5.21
CA TYR A 174 18.89 -6.02 6.58
C TYR A 174 17.84 -6.53 7.54
N VAL A 175 18.24 -6.74 8.79
CA VAL A 175 17.37 -6.95 9.93
C VAL A 175 17.67 -5.90 10.98
N LYS A 176 16.62 -5.36 11.61
CA LYS A 176 16.71 -4.44 12.73
C LYS A 176 15.82 -4.93 13.85
N ASP A 177 16.35 -4.99 15.07
CA ASP A 177 15.51 -5.26 16.24
C ASP A 177 14.70 -4.01 16.63
N MET A 178 13.72 -4.19 17.52
CA MET A 178 12.87 -3.08 17.97
C MET A 178 13.61 -2.05 18.83
N ASP A 179 14.81 -2.37 19.34
CA ASP A 179 15.69 -1.46 20.08
C ASP A 179 16.57 -0.62 19.13
N GLY A 180 16.57 -0.95 17.84
CA GLY A 180 17.21 -0.21 16.78
C GLY A 180 18.57 -0.75 16.33
N LYS A 181 19.03 -1.88 16.87
CA LYS A 181 20.25 -2.54 16.40
C LYS A 181 20.00 -3.15 15.04
N GLU A 182 20.74 -2.67 14.06
CA GLU A 182 20.67 -3.10 12.67
C GLU A 182 21.78 -4.11 12.34
N THR A 183 21.49 -5.04 11.43
CA THR A 183 22.39 -6.08 10.97
C THR A 183 22.15 -6.35 9.48
N ALA A 184 23.18 -6.16 8.66
CA ALA A 184 23.17 -6.62 7.27
C ALA A 184 23.27 -8.15 7.22
N LEU A 185 22.37 -8.80 6.47
CA LEU A 185 22.41 -10.23 6.15
C LEU A 185 23.08 -10.49 4.81
N THR A 186 23.05 -9.53 3.89
CA THR A 186 23.81 -9.53 2.63
C THR A 186 24.59 -8.23 2.47
N THR A 187 25.66 -8.23 1.69
CA THR A 187 26.49 -7.05 1.45
C THR A 187 26.99 -6.91 0.01
N ASP A 188 26.62 -7.83 -0.88
CA ASP A 188 27.02 -7.90 -2.29
C ASP A 188 26.01 -7.25 -3.25
N GLY A 189 24.91 -6.71 -2.70
CA GLY A 189 23.82 -6.12 -3.46
C GLY A 189 24.27 -4.95 -4.34
N THR A 190 23.78 -4.94 -5.57
CA THR A 190 23.96 -3.87 -6.57
C THR A 190 22.68 -3.73 -7.39
N GLU A 191 22.58 -2.71 -8.25
CA GLU A 191 21.45 -2.57 -9.16
C GLU A 191 21.27 -3.78 -10.10
N ASP A 192 22.36 -4.49 -10.39
CA ASP A 192 22.36 -5.69 -11.21
C ASP A 192 22.31 -7.01 -10.41
N LEU A 193 22.50 -6.96 -9.09
CA LEU A 193 22.43 -8.13 -8.21
C LEU A 193 21.59 -7.78 -6.98
N ARG A 194 20.31 -8.16 -7.00
CA ARG A 194 19.32 -7.67 -6.05
C ARG A 194 18.96 -8.73 -5.03
N ASN A 195 19.40 -8.56 -3.78
CA ASN A 195 19.02 -9.44 -2.69
C ASN A 195 17.70 -8.97 -2.06
N ALA A 196 16.74 -9.88 -1.92
CA ALA A 196 15.49 -9.63 -1.22
C ALA A 196 14.68 -8.44 -1.80
N PHE A 197 14.91 -8.12 -3.07
CA PHE A 197 14.22 -7.05 -3.79
C PHE A 197 13.85 -7.55 -5.18
N PRO A 198 12.55 -7.57 -5.54
CA PRO A 198 12.12 -8.10 -6.83
C PRO A 198 12.59 -7.21 -7.98
N ASP A 199 12.75 -7.82 -9.14
CA ASP A 199 12.97 -7.10 -10.40
C ASP A 199 11.68 -6.43 -10.92
N TRP A 200 11.66 -6.03 -12.20
CA TRP A 200 10.47 -5.47 -12.81
C TRP A 200 9.40 -6.53 -13.16
N VAL A 201 9.83 -7.71 -13.63
CA VAL A 201 8.92 -8.76 -14.12
C VAL A 201 8.05 -9.30 -12.99
N TYR A 202 8.62 -9.58 -11.82
CA TYR A 202 7.87 -10.22 -10.74
C TYR A 202 6.68 -9.39 -10.21
N PRO A 203 6.81 -8.09 -9.95
CA PRO A 203 5.71 -7.23 -9.56
C PRO A 203 4.66 -7.02 -10.66
N GLU A 204 5.08 -6.86 -11.92
CA GLU A 204 4.19 -6.47 -13.02
C GLU A 204 3.49 -7.68 -13.66
N GLU A 205 4.23 -8.74 -13.94
CA GLU A 205 3.72 -9.92 -14.65
C GLU A 205 3.21 -11.00 -13.69
N LEU A 206 3.83 -11.15 -12.51
CA LEU A 206 3.51 -12.22 -11.56
C LEU A 206 2.73 -11.72 -10.32
N GLY A 207 2.59 -10.41 -10.14
CA GLY A 207 1.96 -9.81 -8.97
C GLY A 207 2.69 -10.09 -7.65
N GLN A 208 3.98 -10.45 -7.71
CA GLN A 208 4.83 -10.70 -6.55
C GLN A 208 5.66 -9.45 -6.22
N TYR A 209 5.20 -8.73 -5.19
CA TYR A 209 5.85 -7.50 -4.72
C TYR A 209 6.88 -7.72 -3.62
N GLN A 210 6.99 -8.95 -3.11
CA GLN A 210 7.89 -9.31 -2.02
C GLN A 210 8.82 -10.43 -2.46
N ALA A 211 10.09 -10.28 -2.10
CA ALA A 211 11.18 -11.20 -2.47
C ALA A 211 11.84 -11.84 -1.23
N PHE A 212 11.21 -11.77 -0.07
CA PHE A 212 11.67 -12.45 1.14
C PHE A 212 10.52 -12.77 2.10
N TRP A 213 10.69 -13.81 2.90
CA TRP A 213 9.68 -14.30 3.84
C TRP A 213 10.33 -14.79 5.14
N TRP A 214 9.81 -14.30 6.26
CA TRP A 214 10.19 -14.78 7.58
C TRP A 214 9.74 -16.21 7.81
N SER A 215 10.62 -17.00 8.44
CA SER A 215 10.24 -18.30 9.02
C SER A 215 9.25 -18.12 10.17
N PRO A 216 8.37 -19.10 10.43
CA PRO A 216 7.36 -19.01 11.49
C PRO A 216 7.94 -18.77 12.89
N ASP A 217 9.16 -19.25 13.15
CA ASP A 217 9.85 -19.09 14.43
C ASP A 217 10.72 -17.82 14.54
N SER A 218 10.63 -16.92 13.55
CA SER A 218 11.40 -15.68 13.43
C SER A 218 12.93 -15.83 13.36
N LYS A 219 13.50 -17.04 13.22
CA LYS A 219 14.97 -17.20 13.27
C LYS A 219 15.65 -17.10 11.91
N ARG A 220 14.88 -17.30 10.84
CA ARG A 220 15.38 -17.35 9.46
C ARG A 220 14.54 -16.50 8.52
N ILE A 221 15.16 -16.08 7.44
CA ILE A 221 14.50 -15.40 6.32
C ILE A 221 14.87 -16.15 5.04
N ALA A 222 13.86 -16.63 4.31
CA ALA A 222 14.04 -17.07 2.94
C ALA A 222 13.97 -15.85 2.03
N PHE A 223 14.91 -15.68 1.11
CA PHE A 223 14.90 -14.55 0.18
C PHE A 223 15.39 -14.94 -1.20
N MET A 224 14.90 -14.22 -2.20
CA MET A 224 15.31 -14.36 -3.59
C MET A 224 16.40 -13.35 -3.92
N GLN A 225 17.39 -13.79 -4.68
CA GLN A 225 18.40 -12.96 -5.31
C GLN A 225 18.13 -12.93 -6.82
N PHE A 226 18.07 -11.72 -7.39
CA PHE A 226 17.87 -11.51 -8.83
C PHE A 226 19.16 -11.00 -9.45
N ASP A 227 19.68 -11.72 -10.44
CA ASP A 227 20.83 -11.32 -11.25
C ASP A 227 20.31 -10.77 -12.59
N GLU A 228 20.34 -9.45 -12.69
CA GLU A 228 19.79 -8.65 -13.79
C GLU A 228 20.80 -8.41 -14.92
N LYS A 229 22.07 -8.83 -14.75
CA LYS A 229 23.13 -8.64 -15.76
C LYS A 229 22.76 -9.16 -17.15
N PRO A 230 22.11 -10.33 -17.32
CA PRO A 230 21.77 -10.81 -18.66
C PRO A 230 20.56 -10.09 -19.27
N VAL A 231 19.81 -9.31 -18.47
CA VAL A 231 18.58 -8.65 -18.90
C VAL A 231 18.90 -7.38 -19.68
N THR A 232 18.23 -7.21 -20.82
CA THR A 232 18.35 -5.98 -21.61
C THR A 232 17.79 -4.79 -20.82
N LYS A 233 18.57 -3.71 -20.74
CA LYS A 233 18.14 -2.46 -20.10
C LYS A 233 17.36 -1.58 -21.07
N TYR A 234 16.21 -1.11 -20.64
CA TYR A 234 15.34 -0.19 -21.38
C TYR A 234 15.40 1.22 -20.74
N PRO A 235 15.68 2.28 -21.52
CA PRO A 235 15.72 3.63 -20.99
C PRO A 235 14.31 4.19 -20.78
N ILE A 236 14.00 4.56 -19.54
CA ILE A 236 12.82 5.34 -19.18
C ILE A 236 13.23 6.80 -19.07
N VAL A 237 12.56 7.68 -19.81
CA VAL A 237 12.81 9.13 -19.79
C VAL A 237 11.81 9.80 -18.85
N HIS A 238 12.34 10.54 -17.89
CA HIS A 238 11.59 11.37 -16.94
C HIS A 238 11.70 12.83 -17.38
N ASP A 239 10.75 13.29 -18.20
CA ASP A 239 10.76 14.60 -18.88
C ASP A 239 9.83 15.67 -18.26
N VAL A 240 9.16 15.33 -17.15
CA VAL A 240 8.26 16.26 -16.45
C VAL A 240 9.03 17.33 -15.64
N GLN A 241 10.32 17.12 -15.39
CA GLN A 241 11.19 18.11 -14.73
C GLN A 241 11.96 18.95 -15.75
N PRO A 242 12.36 20.20 -15.42
CA PRO A 242 13.08 21.08 -16.36
C PRO A 242 14.38 20.48 -16.93
N ILE A 243 15.03 19.59 -16.17
CA ILE A 243 16.18 18.81 -16.62
C ILE A 243 15.72 17.36 -16.71
N PRO A 244 15.54 16.81 -17.94
CA PRO A 244 15.19 15.42 -18.12
C PRO A 244 16.23 14.50 -17.51
N ARG A 245 15.76 13.41 -16.92
CA ARG A 245 16.61 12.32 -16.42
C ARG A 245 16.21 11.04 -17.13
N PHE A 246 17.13 10.09 -17.25
CA PHE A 246 16.77 8.74 -17.66
C PHE A 246 17.16 7.72 -16.60
N GLU A 247 16.42 6.63 -16.60
CA GLU A 247 16.61 5.46 -15.75
C GLU A 247 16.75 4.24 -16.67
N LEU A 248 17.69 3.33 -16.37
CA LEU A 248 17.89 2.10 -17.13
C LEU A 248 17.24 0.93 -16.40
N LEU A 249 16.05 0.54 -16.84
CA LEU A 249 15.29 -0.52 -16.22
C LEU A 249 15.54 -1.86 -16.91
N GLY A 250 15.82 -2.94 -16.16
CA GLY A 250 15.79 -4.31 -16.71
C GLY A 250 14.41 -4.63 -17.27
N TYR A 251 14.32 -4.87 -18.58
CA TYR A 251 13.06 -5.15 -19.28
C TYR A 251 13.27 -6.26 -20.33
N PRO A 252 13.00 -7.52 -19.98
CA PRO A 252 13.12 -8.62 -20.91
C PRO A 252 11.97 -8.57 -21.92
N LYS A 253 12.29 -8.25 -23.17
CA LYS A 253 11.34 -8.38 -24.28
C LYS A 253 11.16 -9.86 -24.65
N PRO A 254 10.06 -10.23 -25.34
CA PRO A 254 9.87 -11.59 -25.84
C PRO A 254 11.12 -12.10 -26.58
N GLY A 255 11.63 -13.26 -26.18
CA GLY A 255 12.84 -13.88 -26.71
C GLY A 255 14.17 -13.35 -26.15
N GLY A 256 14.13 -12.35 -25.27
CA GLY A 256 15.30 -11.89 -24.50
C GLY A 256 15.51 -12.69 -23.21
N ASN A 257 16.67 -12.52 -22.58
CA ASN A 257 16.99 -13.22 -21.33
C ASN A 257 16.18 -12.66 -20.16
N ASN A 258 15.62 -13.56 -19.36
CA ASN A 258 15.07 -13.26 -18.03
C ASN A 258 16.19 -13.01 -17.00
N PRO A 259 15.89 -12.38 -15.85
CA PRO A 259 16.82 -12.33 -14.73
C PRO A 259 17.05 -13.75 -14.18
N ILE A 260 18.28 -14.04 -13.80
CA ILE A 260 18.60 -15.32 -13.16
C ILE A 260 18.22 -15.22 -11.68
N VAL A 261 17.38 -16.13 -11.22
CA VAL A 261 16.82 -16.08 -9.87
C VAL A 261 17.39 -17.20 -9.02
N ARG A 262 17.87 -16.86 -7.82
CA ARG A 262 18.40 -17.81 -6.83
C ARG A 262 17.64 -17.67 -5.52
N LEU A 263 17.47 -18.77 -4.79
CA LEU A 263 16.81 -18.76 -3.48
C LEU A 263 17.81 -19.04 -2.37
N PHE A 264 17.72 -18.29 -1.29
CA PHE A 264 18.59 -18.39 -0.13
C PHE A 264 17.78 -18.43 1.17
N VAL A 265 18.36 -19.02 2.20
CA VAL A 265 17.92 -18.91 3.59
C VAL A 265 19.02 -18.25 4.40
N ALA A 266 18.71 -17.13 5.04
CA ALA A 266 19.57 -16.44 5.99
C ALA A 266 19.16 -16.79 7.41
N ASP A 267 20.12 -17.19 8.25
CA ASP A 267 19.95 -17.26 9.69
C ASP A 267 20.21 -15.88 10.33
N VAL A 268 19.26 -15.38 11.11
CA VAL A 268 19.27 -14.00 11.61
C VAL A 268 20.35 -13.79 12.67
N ALA A 269 20.62 -14.80 13.50
CA ALA A 269 21.58 -14.69 14.59
C ALA A 269 23.02 -14.84 14.10
N THR A 270 23.26 -15.82 13.23
CA THR A 270 24.62 -16.19 12.76
C THR A 270 25.00 -15.50 11.47
N LYS A 271 24.04 -14.90 10.75
CA LYS A 271 24.19 -14.32 9.40
C LYS A 271 24.59 -15.36 8.35
N LYS A 272 24.50 -16.65 8.67
CA LYS A 272 24.83 -17.71 7.73
C LYS A 272 23.81 -17.73 6.61
N LEU A 273 24.29 -17.70 5.37
CA LEU A 273 23.48 -17.87 4.17
C LEU A 273 23.62 -19.30 3.66
N VAL A 274 22.48 -19.91 3.31
CA VAL A 274 22.41 -21.20 2.64
C VAL A 274 21.67 -21.01 1.33
N ARG A 275 22.34 -21.28 0.21
CA ARG A 275 21.67 -21.33 -1.10
C ARG A 275 20.82 -22.59 -1.16
N LEU A 276 19.60 -22.46 -1.66
CA LEU A 276 18.73 -23.59 -1.98
C LEU A 276 18.93 -23.94 -3.46
N GLU A 277 19.10 -25.23 -3.73
CA GLU A 277 19.22 -25.74 -5.10
C GLU A 277 17.84 -25.74 -5.77
N THR A 278 17.74 -25.09 -6.91
CA THR A 278 16.49 -24.91 -7.67
C THR A 278 16.58 -25.53 -9.07
N GLY A 279 17.59 -26.36 -9.30
CA GLY A 279 17.93 -26.94 -10.60
C GLY A 279 19.01 -26.15 -11.35
N ASP A 280 19.48 -26.73 -12.45
CA ASP A 280 20.54 -26.16 -13.31
C ASP A 280 19.98 -25.24 -14.40
N ASP A 281 18.68 -25.29 -14.66
CA ASP A 281 18.02 -24.41 -15.62
C ASP A 281 17.91 -22.99 -15.05
N LEU A 282 18.44 -22.03 -15.80
CA LEU A 282 18.46 -20.62 -15.42
C LEU A 282 17.27 -19.84 -15.99
N ASP A 283 16.54 -20.39 -16.97
CA ASP A 283 15.36 -19.76 -17.57
C ASP A 283 14.07 -20.23 -16.88
N VAL A 284 14.01 -20.03 -15.56
CA VAL A 284 12.89 -20.45 -14.70
C VAL A 284 12.41 -19.31 -13.82
N TYR A 285 11.12 -19.30 -13.53
CA TYR A 285 10.54 -18.42 -12.52
C TYR A 285 10.38 -19.15 -11.19
N LEU A 286 10.92 -18.59 -10.11
CA LEU A 286 10.68 -19.03 -8.74
C LEU A 286 9.54 -18.22 -8.14
N TYR A 287 8.32 -18.68 -8.34
CA TYR A 287 7.12 -17.94 -7.92
C TYR A 287 6.61 -18.38 -6.54
N ARG A 288 6.35 -17.41 -5.65
CA ARG A 288 5.77 -17.55 -4.31
C ARG A 288 6.49 -18.56 -3.39
N GLY A 289 7.37 -18.06 -2.53
CA GLY A 289 7.90 -18.82 -1.41
C GLY A 289 6.96 -18.82 -0.20
N GLN A 290 6.78 -19.98 0.44
CA GLN A 290 6.09 -20.10 1.72
C GLN A 290 6.82 -21.11 2.62
N TRP A 291 6.99 -20.75 3.88
CA TRP A 291 7.47 -21.69 4.89
C TRP A 291 6.37 -22.68 5.27
N THR A 292 6.71 -23.97 5.32
CA THR A 292 5.83 -25.01 5.87
C THR A 292 6.20 -25.29 7.33
N ASN A 293 5.23 -25.79 8.08
CA ASN A 293 5.39 -26.23 9.47
C ASN A 293 6.12 -27.57 9.56
#